data_AF-A0A6B3I9I4-F1
#
_entry.id   AF-A0A6B3I9I4-F1
#
_cell.length_a   1.000
_cell.length_b   1.000
_cell.length_c   1.000
_cell.angle_alpha   90.00
_cell.angle_beta   90.00
_cell.angle_gamma   90.00
#
_symmetry.space_group_name_H-M   'P 1'
#
loop_
_entity.id
_entity.type
_entity.pdbx_description
1 polymer ?
#
loop_
_entity_poly.entity_id
_entity_poly.type
_entity_poly.pdbx_seq_one_letter_code
_entity_poly.pdbx_strand_id
1 'polypeptide(L)'
;LAAFDHEEVGSGSETGAQSPLLERVLSRSVSARGGSDEDWSRALAGAFCVSADMAHAVHPNYAERHDPDHRPLPNGGPTVKVNVNQRYATDSTGIAMF
;
A
#
# COMPACT_ATOMS: atom_id res chain seq x y z
N LEU A 1 7.08 -9.21 -2.69
CA LEU A 1 7.05 -7.88 -3.35
C LEU A 1 6.30 -8.03 -4.66
N ALA A 2 5.36 -7.14 -4.96
CA ALA A 2 4.72 -7.01 -6.27
C ALA A 2 4.94 -5.59 -6.76
N ALA A 3 5.18 -5.44 -8.07
CA ALA A 3 5.29 -4.14 -8.74
C ALA A 3 4.21 -4.09 -9.82
N PHE A 4 3.48 -2.98 -9.87
CA PHE A 4 2.38 -2.78 -10.79
C PHE A 4 2.69 -1.62 -11.73
N ASP A 5 2.20 -1.73 -12.96
CA ASP A 5 2.33 -0.70 -13.97
C ASP A 5 1.09 0.22 -13.96
N HIS A 6 1.11 1.30 -14.75
CA HIS A 6 -0.07 2.13 -15.04
C HIS A 6 -0.73 2.80 -13.81
N GLU A 7 -0.03 2.93 -12.68
CA GLU A 7 -0.55 3.62 -11.49
C GLU A 7 -0.92 5.07 -11.81
N GLU A 8 -0.02 5.77 -12.51
CA GLU A 8 -0.16 7.18 -12.94
C GLU A 8 -1.33 7.43 -13.90
N VAL A 9 -1.92 6.37 -14.47
CA VAL A 9 -3.11 6.43 -15.34
C VAL A 9 -4.33 5.71 -14.75
N GLY A 10 -4.30 5.41 -13.45
CA GLY A 10 -5.44 4.89 -12.68
C GLY A 10 -5.44 3.38 -12.43
N SER A 11 -4.36 2.65 -12.74
CA SER A 11 -4.17 1.22 -12.48
C SER A 11 -5.11 0.24 -13.19
N GLY A 12 -6.05 0.73 -14.01
CA GLY A 12 -7.04 -0.07 -14.73
C GLY A 12 -6.48 -0.72 -16.00
N SER A 13 -5.48 -1.60 -15.85
CA SER A 13 -4.87 -2.34 -16.96
C SER A 13 -4.56 -3.78 -16.55
N GLU A 14 -4.16 -4.63 -17.51
CA GLU A 14 -3.80 -6.03 -17.24
C GLU A 14 -2.60 -6.18 -16.29
N THR A 15 -1.70 -5.19 -16.27
CA THR A 15 -0.49 -5.15 -15.43
C THR A 15 -0.59 -4.16 -14.27
N GLY A 16 -1.71 -3.44 -14.15
CA GLY A 16 -1.95 -2.49 -13.08
C GLY A 16 -2.47 -3.13 -11.79
N ALA A 17 -2.52 -2.33 -10.72
CA ALA A 17 -2.90 -2.79 -9.39
C ALA A 17 -4.38 -3.24 -9.28
N GLN A 18 -5.24 -2.83 -10.20
CA GLN A 18 -6.63 -3.29 -10.28
C GLN A 18 -6.77 -4.63 -11.02
N SER A 19 -5.68 -5.17 -11.55
CA SER A 19 -5.66 -6.50 -12.17
C SER A 19 -5.78 -7.61 -11.11
N PRO A 20 -6.23 -8.81 -11.50
CA PRO A 20 -6.26 -9.97 -10.59
C PRO A 20 -4.87 -10.60 -10.38
N LEU A 21 -3.77 -9.96 -10.80
CA LEU A 21 -2.43 -10.56 -10.79
C LEU A 21 -2.01 -11.01 -9.39
N LEU A 22 -2.07 -10.10 -8.41
CA LEU A 22 -1.62 -10.39 -7.05
C LEU A 22 -2.47 -11.47 -6.39
N GLU A 23 -3.80 -11.34 -6.49
CA GLU A 23 -4.75 -12.33 -5.99
C GLU A 23 -4.46 -13.72 -6.58
N ARG A 24 -4.30 -13.82 -7.91
CA ARG A 24 -4.01 -15.08 -8.61
C ARG A 24 -2.67 -15.68 -8.20
N VAL A 25 -1.63 -14.88 -8.01
CA VAL A 25 -0.31 -15.37 -7.58
C VAL A 25 -0.38 -15.94 -6.17
N LEU A 26 -1.02 -15.23 -5.24
CA LEU A 26 -1.12 -15.66 -3.85
C LEU A 26 -2.03 -16.89 -3.68
N SER A 27 -3.21 -16.91 -4.30
CA SER A 27 -4.13 -18.05 -4.21
C SER A 27 -3.53 -19.32 -4.84
N ARG A 28 -2.83 -19.19 -5.98
CA ARG A 28 -2.07 -20.31 -6.56
C ARG A 28 -0.93 -20.79 -5.66
N SER A 29 -0.30 -19.89 -4.92
CA SER A 29 0.75 -20.27 -3.95
C SER A 29 0.18 -21.11 -2.81
N VAL A 30 -0.99 -20.74 -2.28
CA VAL A 30 -1.70 -21.53 -1.26
C VAL A 30 -2.08 -22.91 -1.81
N SER A 31 -2.73 -22.95 -2.98
CA SER A 31 -3.16 -24.20 -3.63
C SER A 31 -1.98 -25.13 -3.95
N ALA A 32 -0.87 -24.59 -4.48
CA ALA A 32 0.33 -25.37 -4.79
C ALA A 32 0.99 -26.01 -3.55
N ARG A 33 0.67 -25.51 -2.35
CA ARG A 33 1.11 -26.06 -1.06
C ARG A 33 0.09 -27.03 -0.44
N GLY A 34 -0.95 -27.40 -1.19
CA GLY A 34 -2.03 -28.28 -0.73
C GLY A 34 -3.09 -27.57 0.12
N GLY A 35 -3.10 -26.24 0.15
CA GLY A 35 -4.09 -25.45 0.88
C GLY A 35 -5.45 -25.43 0.20
N SER A 36 -6.49 -25.36 1.02
CA SER A 36 -7.89 -25.19 0.61
C SER A 36 -8.27 -23.72 0.43
N ASP A 37 -9.50 -23.47 -0.02
CA ASP A 37 -10.06 -22.10 -0.08
C ASP A 37 -10.16 -21.47 1.31
N GLU A 38 -10.42 -22.26 2.35
CA GLU A 38 -10.41 -21.78 3.74
C GLU A 38 -9.00 -21.35 4.17
N ASP A 39 -7.96 -22.09 3.75
CA ASP A 39 -6.58 -21.69 4.02
C ASP A 39 -6.21 -20.39 3.30
N TRP A 40 -6.75 -20.16 2.09
CA TRP A 40 -6.61 -18.89 1.38
C TRP A 40 -7.28 -17.74 2.15
N SER A 41 -8.54 -17.91 2.56
CA SER A 41 -9.27 -16.90 3.33
C SER A 41 -8.58 -16.58 4.66
N ARG A 42 -8.09 -17.59 5.38
CA ARG A 42 -7.32 -17.40 6.62
C ARG A 42 -5.99 -16.69 6.38
N ALA A 43 -5.27 -17.04 5.30
CA ALA A 43 -4.02 -16.38 4.94
C ALA A 43 -4.26 -14.90 4.62
N LEU A 44 -5.32 -14.58 3.88
CA LEU A 44 -5.67 -13.19 3.55
C LEU A 44 -6.08 -12.40 4.79
N ALA A 45 -6.89 -12.99 5.68
CA ALA A 45 -7.34 -12.35 6.92
C ALA A 45 -6.18 -12.07 7.90
N GLY A 46 -5.14 -12.91 7.89
CA GLY A 46 -3.92 -12.70 8.69
C GLY A 46 -2.83 -11.90 7.97
N ALA A 47 -3.05 -11.46 6.74
CA ALA A 47 -2.06 -10.75 5.95
C ALA A 47 -2.09 -9.24 6.24
N PHE A 48 -0.96 -8.60 5.96
CA PHE A 48 -0.83 -7.15 5.98
C PHE A 48 -0.27 -6.67 4.64
N CYS A 49 -0.84 -5.60 4.09
CA CYS A 49 -0.44 -5.04 2.80
C CYS A 49 0.24 -3.68 3.01
N VAL A 50 1.52 -3.59 2.64
CA VAL A 50 2.25 -2.33 2.58
C VAL A 50 2.22 -1.81 1.15
N SER A 51 1.43 -0.77 0.90
CA SER A 51 1.48 0.01 -0.34
C SER A 51 2.62 1.02 -0.22
N ALA A 52 3.71 0.79 -0.96
CA ALA A 52 4.88 1.65 -0.96
C ALA A 52 4.89 2.52 -2.21
N ASP A 53 4.74 3.83 -1.99
CA ASP A 53 4.77 4.88 -3.01
C ASP A 53 5.41 6.14 -2.38
N MET A 54 5.96 7.02 -3.21
CA MET A 54 6.64 8.22 -2.76
C MET A 54 5.72 9.11 -1.89
N ALA A 55 6.32 9.73 -0.89
CA ALA A 55 5.69 10.78 -0.09
C ALA A 55 6.31 12.13 -0.42
N HIS A 56 5.63 13.21 -0.01
CA HIS A 56 6.11 14.56 -0.23
C HIS A 56 6.90 15.06 0.98
N ALA A 57 8.22 15.18 0.85
CA ALA A 57 9.02 15.91 1.83
C ALA A 57 8.64 17.41 1.82
N VAL A 58 8.83 18.09 2.95
CA VAL A 58 8.61 19.54 3.05
C VAL A 58 9.51 20.24 2.05
N HIS A 59 8.92 20.98 1.12
CA HIS A 59 9.67 21.84 0.22
C HIS A 59 10.02 23.15 0.94
N PRO A 60 11.31 23.55 1.03
CA PRO A 60 11.71 24.71 1.85
C PRO A 60 11.10 26.03 1.40
N ASN A 61 10.85 26.19 0.09
CA ASN A 61 10.20 27.40 -0.46
C ASN A 61 8.67 27.42 -0.29
N TYR A 62 8.06 26.30 0.13
CA TYR A 62 6.59 26.15 0.18
C TYR A 62 6.16 25.37 1.43
N ALA A 63 6.79 25.63 2.57
CA ALA A 63 6.54 24.91 3.82
C ALA A 63 5.08 25.08 4.30
N GLU A 64 4.43 26.16 3.90
CA GLU A 64 3.02 26.46 4.16
C GLU A 64 2.04 25.52 3.45
N ARG A 65 2.48 24.76 2.44
CA ARG A 65 1.64 23.76 1.76
C ARG A 65 1.57 22.42 2.50
N HIS A 66 2.40 22.24 3.52
CA HIS A 66 2.38 21.05 4.37
C HIS A 66 1.58 21.28 5.62
N ASP A 67 0.95 20.22 6.10
CA ASP A 67 0.31 20.19 7.41
C ASP A 67 1.34 20.54 8.50
N PRO A 68 1.04 21.45 9.44
CA PRO A 68 1.93 21.77 10.56
C PRO A 68 2.36 20.56 11.38
N ASP A 69 1.48 19.57 11.54
CA ASP A 69 1.70 18.37 12.36
C ASP A 69 2.28 17.20 11.55
N HIS A 70 2.34 17.32 10.21
CA HIS A 70 2.89 16.28 9.33
C HIS A 70 3.93 16.84 8.35
N ARG A 71 5.20 16.81 8.79
CA ARG A 71 6.34 17.43 8.08
C ARG A 71 7.49 16.46 7.83
N PRO A 72 7.35 15.52 6.86
CA PRO A 72 8.43 14.63 6.48
C PRO A 72 9.65 15.41 6.00
N LEU A 73 10.84 15.05 6.48
CA LEU A 73 12.12 15.64 6.08
C LEU A 73 13.01 14.60 5.39
N PRO A 74 13.89 15.02 4.46
CA PRO A 74 14.90 14.14 3.90
C PRO A 74 15.73 13.47 5.00
N ASN A 75 16.04 12.18 4.82
CA ASN A 75 16.79 11.35 5.78
C ASN A 75 16.10 11.15 7.15
N GLY A 76 14.81 11.48 7.28
CA GLY A 76 14.01 11.25 8.50
C GLY A 76 13.45 9.84 8.66
N GLY A 77 13.68 8.95 7.68
CA GLY A 77 13.12 7.60 7.65
C GLY A 77 11.82 7.49 6.83
N PRO A 78 11.15 6.32 6.85
CA PRO A 78 9.90 6.09 6.15
C PRO A 78 8.78 7.02 6.62
N THR A 79 7.88 7.39 5.72
CA THR A 79 6.70 8.22 6.01
C THR A 79 5.44 7.38 5.87
N VAL A 80 4.61 7.37 6.91
CA VAL A 80 3.27 6.77 6.87
C VAL A 80 2.28 7.79 6.33
N LYS A 81 1.72 7.54 5.15
CA LYS A 81 0.78 8.43 4.47
C LYS A 81 -0.64 8.20 5.00
N VAL A 82 -1.27 9.24 5.55
CA VAL A 82 -2.64 9.19 6.08
C VAL A 82 -3.55 10.13 5.30
N ASN A 83 -4.82 9.75 5.10
CA ASN A 83 -5.79 10.61 4.45
C ASN A 83 -7.22 10.28 4.91
N VAL A 84 -7.96 11.31 5.35
CA VAL A 84 -9.34 11.15 5.86
C VAL A 84 -10.32 10.62 4.80
N ASN A 85 -10.10 10.91 3.52
CA ASN A 85 -10.94 10.44 2.42
C ASN A 85 -10.46 9.10 1.85
N GLN A 86 -9.58 8.39 2.58
CA GLN A 86 -9.02 7.10 2.17
C GLN A 86 -8.35 7.11 0.79
N ARG A 87 -7.72 8.24 0.41
CA ARG A 87 -6.78 8.24 -0.73
C ARG A 87 -5.53 7.39 -0.47
N TYR A 88 -5.27 7.10 0.80
CA TYR A 88 -4.33 6.08 1.25
C TYR A 88 -5.11 5.09 2.11
N ALA A 89 -4.83 3.79 1.98
CA ALA A 89 -5.54 2.73 2.68
C ALA A 89 -5.24 2.65 4.19
N THR A 90 -4.27 3.44 4.65
CA THR A 90 -3.83 3.49 6.04
C THR A 90 -4.96 3.90 6.99
N ASP A 91 -5.26 3.04 7.97
CA ASP A 91 -6.19 3.28 9.06
C ASP A 91 -5.47 3.22 10.44
N SER A 92 -6.22 3.33 11.53
CA SER A 92 -5.65 3.29 12.89
C SER A 92 -4.88 2.01 13.19
N THR A 93 -5.39 0.86 12.72
CA THR A 93 -4.72 -0.44 12.88
C THR A 93 -3.41 -0.46 12.09
N GLY A 94 -3.44 0.01 10.85
CA GLY A 94 -2.26 0.06 9.98
C GLY A 94 -1.18 1.01 10.49
N ILE A 95 -1.55 2.14 11.11
CA ILE A 95 -0.59 3.03 11.78
C ILE A 95 0.04 2.34 12.99
N ALA A 96 -0.76 1.68 13.82
CA ALA A 96 -0.28 1.05 15.07
C ALA A 96 0.69 -0.12 14.86
N MET A 97 0.81 -0.63 13.63
CA MET A 97 1.78 -1.66 13.26
C MET A 97 3.23 -1.14 13.15
N PHE A 98 3.44 0.18 13.13
CA PHE A 98 4.73 0.84 12.94
C PHE A 98 5.05 1.81 14.09
#